data_AF-A0AAP8T1M5-F1
#
_entry.id   AF-A0AAP8T1M5-F1
#
_cell.length_a   1.000
_cell.length_b   1.000
_cell.length_c   1.000
_cell.angle_alpha   90.00
_cell.angle_beta   90.00
_cell.angle_gamma   90.00
#
_symmetry.space_group_name_H-M   'P 1'
#
loop_
_entity.id
_entity.type
_entity.pdbx_description
1 polymer ?
#
loop_
_entity_poly.entity_id
_entity_poly.type
_entity_poly.pdbx_seq_one_letter_code
_entity_poly.pdbx_strand_id
1 'polypeptide(L)' 'QNGTLQKVIVSVDRVINANEEVVIPFFFTLSENTPVSLHKSHIWIKTHLEIDKAVDQYDADGIQVIPSIGLKTVIQALQE' A
#
# COMPACT_ATOMS: atom_id res chain seq x y z
N GLN A 1 -10.82 -13.04 4.23
CA GLN A 1 -9.54 -12.74 4.91
C GLN A 1 -8.82 -11.68 4.11
N ASN A 2 -8.29 -10.65 4.76
CA ASN A 2 -7.44 -9.66 4.11
C ASN A 2 -5.99 -10.15 4.22
N GLY A 3 -5.31 -10.33 3.09
CA GLY A 3 -3.92 -10.76 3.04
C GLY A 3 -2.96 -9.57 2.92
N THR A 4 -1.81 -9.66 3.57
CA THR A 4 -0.72 -8.69 3.40
C THR A 4 0.14 -9.10 2.21
N LEU A 5 0.23 -8.24 1.20
CA LEU A 5 1.04 -8.48 0.00
C LEU A 5 2.51 -8.07 0.19
N GLN A 6 2.74 -6.98 0.92
CA GLN A 6 4.05 -6.38 1.12
C GLN A 6 4.02 -5.53 2.40
N LYS A 7 5.12 -5.54 3.17
CA LYS A 7 5.36 -4.62 4.30
C LYS A 7 6.63 -3.83 4.00
N VAL A 8 6.55 -2.51 4.14
CA VAL A 8 7.69 -1.60 4.00
C VAL A 8 7.85 -0.87 5.32
N ILE A 9 9.07 -0.83 5.85
CA ILE A 9 9.38 -0.08 7.06
C ILE A 9 9.87 1.31 6.64
N VAL A 10 9.23 2.34 7.17
CA VAL A 10 9.62 3.74 6.98
C VAL A 10 10.17 4.23 8.31
N SER A 11 11.48 4.37 8.41
CA SER A 11 12.15 4.76 9.66
C SER A 11 12.01 6.26 9.93
N VAL A 12 11.84 6.60 11.20
CA VAL A 12 11.84 7.97 11.70
C VAL A 12 12.92 8.08 12.78
N ASP A 13 14.10 8.56 12.41
CA ASP A 13 15.27 8.58 13.29
C ASP A 13 15.32 9.82 14.19
N ARG A 14 14.17 10.22 14.74
CA ARG A 14 14.06 11.42 15.60
C ARG A 14 12.82 11.42 16.47
N VAL A 15 12.86 12.21 17.54
CA VAL A 15 11.70 12.52 18.37
C VAL A 15 10.81 13.55 17.65
N ILE A 16 9.50 13.31 17.68
CA ILE A 16 8.46 14.26 17.23
C ILE A 16 7.87 14.91 18.47
N ASN A 17 7.93 16.23 18.56
CA ASN A 17 7.47 16.98 19.74
C ASN A 17 5.97 17.29 19.68
N ALA A 18 5.40 17.75 20.79
CA ALA A 18 4.00 18.18 20.83
C ALA A 18 3.75 19.33 19.83
N ASN A 19 2.67 19.21 19.06
CA ASN A 19 2.27 20.13 17.98
C ASN A 19 3.28 20.26 16.83
N GLU A 20 4.23 19.33 16.73
CA GLU A 20 5.12 19.26 15.58
C GLU A 20 4.43 18.50 14.44
N GLU A 21 4.50 19.06 13.23
CA GLU A 21 4.09 18.40 12.00
C GLU A 21 5.33 17.88 11.27
N VAL A 22 5.32 16.60 10.90
CA VAL A 22 6.44 15.95 10.21
C VAL A 22 5.91 15.28 8.95
N VAL A 23 6.59 15.56 7.83
CA VAL A 23 6.33 14.92 6.54
C VAL A 23 7.45 13.93 6.27
N ILE A 24 7.10 12.65 6.11
CA ILE A 24 8.05 11.57 5.84
C ILE A 24 7.83 11.06 4.42
N PRO A 25 8.67 11.44 3.44
CA PRO A 25 8.54 10.92 2.09
C PRO A 25 8.96 9.45 2.04
N PHE A 26 8.19 8.63 1.34
CA PHE A 26 8.52 7.23 1.10
C PHE A 26 8.22 6.86 -0.36
N PHE A 27 8.89 5.81 -0.83
CA PHE A 27 8.62 5.19 -2.10
C PHE A 27 8.82 3.68 -1.96
N PHE A 28 8.06 2.91 -2.73
CA PHE A 28 8.27 1.48 -2.87
C PHE A 28 7.77 1.00 -4.22
N THR A 29 8.33 -0.10 -4.70
CA THR A 29 7.80 -0.81 -5.86
C THR A 29 6.75 -1.80 -5.38
N LEU A 30 5.57 -1.76 -5.99
CA LEU A 30 4.52 -2.75 -5.75
C LEU A 30 5.05 -4.17 -6.07
N SER A 31 4.75 -5.12 -5.18
CA SER A 31 5.00 -6.54 -5.41
C SER A 31 4.40 -7.02 -6.74
N GLU A 32 5.16 -7.82 -7.51
CA GLU A 32 4.69 -8.44 -8.77
C GLU A 32 3.45 -9.34 -8.58
N ASN A 33 3.25 -9.84 -7.35
CA ASN A 33 2.09 -10.66 -6.99
C ASN A 33 0.85 -9.82 -6.64
N THR A 34 0.94 -8.48 -6.74
CA THR A 34 -0.21 -7.64 -6.44
C THR A 34 -1.29 -7.84 -7.50
N PRO A 35 -2.51 -8.25 -7.10
CA PRO A 35 -3.58 -8.45 -8.05
C PRO A 35 -4.00 -7.15 -8.72
N VAL A 36 -4.41 -7.24 -9.98
CA VAL A 36 -5.09 -6.14 -10.67
C VAL A 36 -6.43 -5.84 -9.99
N SER A 37 -6.81 -4.56 -9.95
CA SER A 37 -8.07 -4.09 -9.37
C SER A 37 -9.23 -4.31 -10.34
N LEU A 38 -9.57 -5.58 -10.58
CA LEU A 38 -10.73 -5.99 -11.36
C LEU A 38 -11.83 -6.55 -10.44
N HIS A 39 -13.09 -6.15 -10.70
CA HIS A 39 -14.29 -6.58 -9.98
C HIS A 39 -14.20 -6.39 -8.46
N LYS A 40 -13.96 -7.48 -7.71
CA LYS A 40 -13.96 -7.53 -6.23
C LYS A 40 -12.55 -7.41 -5.63
N SER A 41 -11.53 -7.19 -6.45
CA SER A 41 -10.14 -7.05 -6.01
C SER A 41 -9.88 -5.61 -5.55
N HIS A 42 -9.95 -5.39 -4.23
CA HIS A 42 -9.66 -4.10 -3.61
C HIS A 42 -8.28 -4.13 -2.95
N ILE A 43 -7.40 -3.23 -3.40
CA ILE A 43 -6.03 -3.10 -2.89
C ILE A 43 -5.94 -1.84 -2.05
N TRP A 44 -5.33 -1.97 -0.88
CA TRP A 44 -5.19 -0.90 0.11
C TRP A 44 -3.72 -0.75 0.48
N ILE A 45 -3.27 0.50 0.59
CA ILE A 45 -2.06 0.86 1.31
C ILE A 45 -2.50 1.21 2.73
N LYS A 46 -1.93 0.52 3.72
CA LYS A 46 -2.20 0.78 5.13
C LYS A 46 -0.98 1.38 5.79
N THR A 47 -1.13 2.57 6.35
CA THR A 47 -0.11 3.22 7.15
C THR A 47 -0.36 2.92 8.61
N HIS A 48 0.69 2.53 9.32
CA HIS A 48 0.63 2.26 10.74
C HIS A 48 1.79 2.98 11.42
N LEU A 49 1.46 3.83 12.39
CA LEU A 49 2.44 4.53 13.21
C LEU A 49 2.53 3.85 14.57
N GLU A 50 3.67 3.21 14.83
CA GLU A 50 3.96 2.56 16.11
C GLU A 50 4.62 3.59 17.05
N ILE A 51 3.99 3.86 18.20
CA ILE A 51 4.51 4.74 19.25
C ILE A 51 4.47 4.01 20.58
N ASP A 52 5.60 3.98 21.28
CA ASP A 52 5.70 3.34 22.59
C ASP A 52 4.62 3.85 23.56
N LYS A 53 3.79 2.92 24.04
CA LYS A 53 2.73 3.15 25.05
C LYS A 53 1.65 4.17 24.63
N ALA A 54 1.51 4.46 23.34
CA ALA A 54 0.40 5.25 22.83
C ALA A 54 -0.70 4.37 22.23
N VAL A 55 -1.82 5.00 21.86
CA VAL A 55 -2.85 4.35 21.04
C VAL A 55 -2.36 4.34 19.60
N ASP A 56 -2.38 3.17 18.97
CA ASP A 56 -2.00 2.99 17.57
C ASP A 56 -2.84 3.88 16.65
N GLN A 57 -2.15 4.61 15.77
CA GLN A 57 -2.79 5.37 14.70
C GLN A 57 -2.65 4.58 13.40
N TYR A 58 -3.76 4.46 12.67
CA TYR A 58 -3.80 3.77 11.39
C TYR A 58 -4.55 4.62 10.36
N ASP A 59 -4.11 4.47 9.11
CA ASP A 59 -4.73 5.06 7.93
C ASP A 59 -4.76 4.03 6.80
N ALA A 60 -5.74 4.13 5.91
CA ALA A 60 -5.95 3.17 4.82
C ALA A 60 -6.44 3.85 3.54
N ASP A 61 -5.58 3.86 2.53
CA ASP A 61 -5.86 4.43 1.22
C ASP A 61 -6.09 3.33 0.18
N GLY A 62 -7.20 3.42 -0.55
CA GLY A 62 -7.49 2.52 -1.66
C GLY A 62 -6.71 2.93 -2.92
N ILE A 63 -6.11 1.95 -3.60
CA ILE A 63 -5.42 2.17 -4.88
C ILE A 63 -6.02 1.34 -6.00
N GLN A 64 -5.88 1.85 -7.24
CA GLN A 64 -6.24 1.11 -8.45
C GLN A 64 -4.99 0.53 -9.11
N VAL A 65 -4.88 -0.79 -9.13
CA VAL A 65 -3.80 -1.51 -9.80
C VAL A 65 -4.26 -1.92 -11.19
N ILE A 66 -3.64 -1.33 -12.21
CA ILE A 66 -3.94 -1.65 -13.62
C ILE A 66 -3.11 -2.86 -14.10
N PRO A 67 -3.62 -3.65 -15.06
CA PRO A 67 -2.85 -4.73 -15.66
C PRO A 67 -1.56 -4.23 -16.31
N SER A 68 -0.48 -4.99 -16.14
CA SER A 68 0.73 -4.82 -16.93
C SER A 68 0.43 -5.05 -18.42
N ILE A 69 1.32 -4.57 -19.30
CA ILE A 69 1.15 -4.69 -20.76
C ILE A 69 0.95 -6.16 -21.16
N GLY A 70 1.80 -7.07 -20.68
CA GLY A 70 1.69 -8.49 -21.00
C GLY A 70 0.39 -9.12 -20.50
N LEU A 71 -0.02 -8.79 -19.26
CA LEU A 71 -1.28 -9.30 -18.71
C LEU A 71 -2.50 -8.75 -19.46
N LYS A 72 -2.46 -7.48 -19.87
CA LYS A 72 -3.51 -6.87 -20.70
C LYS A 72 -3.67 -7.61 -22.04
N THR A 73 -2.56 -7.96 -22.70
CA THR A 73 -2.59 -8.72 -23.96
C THR A 73 -3.23 -10.09 -23.76
N VAL A 74 -2.87 -10.81 -22.70
CA VAL A 74 -3.46 -12.13 -22.40
C VAL A 74 -4.95 -12.02 -22.09
N ILE A 75 -5.36 -11.06 -21.25
CA ILE A 75 -6.78 -10.83 -20.91
C ILE A 75 -7.58 -10.55 -22.18
N GLN A 76 -7.07 -9.70 -23.07
CA GLN A 76 -7.76 -9.35 -24.31
C GLN A 76 -7.90 -10.57 -25.24
N ALA A 77 -6.85 -11.36 -25.42
CA ALA A 77 -6.88 -12.56 -26.26
C ALA A 77 -7.86 -13.64 -25.75
N LEU A 78 -8.18 -13.65 -24.46
CA LEU A 78 -9.17 -14.58 -23.87
C LEU A 78 -10.62 -14.07 -23.95
N GLN A 79 -10.83 -12.80 -24.27
CA GLN A 79 -12.16 -12.19 -24.40
C GLN A 79 -12.70 -12.23 -25.85
N GLU A 80 -11.84 -12.59 -26.80
CA GLU A 80 -12.15 -12.88 -28.21
C GLU A 80 -12.53 -14.36 -28.40
#